data_AF-A0A431J2D8-F1
#
_entry.id   AF-A0A431J2D8-F1
#
_cell.length_a   1.000
_cell.length_b   1.000
_cell.length_c   1.000
_cell.angle_alpha   90.00
_cell.angle_beta   90.00
_cell.angle_gamma   90.00
#
_symmetry.space_group_name_H-M   'P 1'
#
loop_
_entity.id
_entity.type
_entity.pdbx_description
1 polymer ?
#
loop_
_entity_poly.entity_id
_entity_poly.type
_entity_poly.pdbx_seq_one_letter_code
_entity_poly.pdbx_strand_id
1 'polypeptide(L)'
;MNVYKISKILVIIIGIIASILFVSTLGMEVSMDNNSYIVDYFIYISYLAMAVAFFSVVYFVFKNLITHKDQLRRALISMGLFAAVILIAFILADSTEVKLKDGGVISSFASKLISTSLNTFYILAFISVAVLGWTGFSKFKK
;
A
#
# COMPACT_ATOMS: atom_id res chain seq x y z
N MET A 1 17.27 -7.27 -23.65
CA MET A 1 15.80 -7.54 -23.63
C MET A 1 15.13 -6.59 -22.66
N ASN A 2 14.06 -5.91 -23.06
CA ASN A 2 13.33 -4.96 -22.21
C ASN A 2 12.78 -5.71 -20.97
N VAL A 3 13.06 -5.23 -19.75
CA VAL A 3 12.64 -5.88 -18.48
C VAL A 3 11.13 -6.13 -18.46
N TYR A 4 10.37 -5.25 -19.12
CA TYR A 4 8.95 -5.43 -19.38
C TYR A 4 8.63 -6.74 -20.12
N LYS A 5 9.39 -7.09 -21.17
CA LYS A 5 9.18 -8.34 -21.93
C LYS A 5 9.46 -9.58 -21.07
N ILE A 6 10.47 -9.52 -20.20
CA ILE A 6 10.82 -10.62 -19.30
C ILE A 6 9.77 -10.78 -18.21
N SER A 7 9.34 -9.70 -17.55
CA SER A 7 8.27 -9.76 -16.56
C SER A 7 6.96 -10.26 -17.18
N LYS A 8 6.63 -9.81 -18.39
CA LYS A 8 5.44 -10.27 -19.13
C LYS A 8 5.48 -11.77 -19.42
N ILE A 9 6.60 -12.31 -19.90
CA ILE A 9 6.71 -13.74 -20.19
C ILE A 9 6.55 -14.57 -18.91
N LEU A 10 7.13 -14.08 -17.80
CA LEU A 10 7.12 -14.75 -16.51
C LEU A 10 5.69 -14.81 -15.92
N VAL A 11 4.93 -13.70 -16.02
CA VAL A 11 3.52 -13.66 -15.60
C VAL A 11 2.65 -14.58 -16.47
N ILE A 12 2.89 -14.62 -17.80
CA ILE A 12 2.16 -15.52 -18.70
C ILE A 12 2.40 -16.99 -18.32
N ILE A 13 3.64 -17.37 -18.01
CA ILE A 13 3.97 -18.74 -17.60
C ILE A 13 3.24 -19.10 -16.30
N ILE A 14 3.25 -18.23 -15.29
CA ILE A 14 2.52 -18.44 -14.02
C ILE A 14 1.01 -18.59 -14.29
N GLY A 15 0.44 -17.75 -15.17
CA GLY A 15 -0.96 -17.83 -15.54
C GLY A 15 -1.33 -19.15 -16.23
N ILE A 16 -0.47 -19.65 -17.12
CA ILE A 16 -0.67 -20.95 -17.79
C ILE A 16 -0.63 -22.09 -16.77
N ILE A 17 0.36 -22.09 -15.86
CA ILE A 17 0.47 -23.11 -14.81
C ILE A 17 -0.77 -23.10 -13.91
N ALA A 18 -1.22 -21.93 -13.47
CA ALA A 18 -2.43 -21.79 -12.67
C ALA A 18 -3.69 -22.27 -13.42
N SER A 19 -3.79 -21.98 -14.72
CA SER A 19 -4.91 -22.41 -15.55
C SER A 19 -4.92 -23.92 -15.78
N ILE A 20 -3.76 -24.56 -15.96
CA ILE A 20 -3.66 -26.02 -16.11
C ILE A 20 -4.09 -26.69 -14.81
N LEU A 21 -3.60 -26.19 -13.66
CA LEU A 21 -4.01 -26.70 -12.36
C LEU A 21 -5.51 -26.50 -12.13
N PHE A 22 -6.07 -25.34 -12.51
CA PHE A 22 -7.50 -25.08 -12.42
C PHE A 22 -8.34 -26.05 -13.27
N VAL A 23 -7.92 -26.34 -14.51
CA VAL A 23 -8.62 -27.30 -15.35
C VAL A 23 -8.50 -28.72 -14.78
N SER A 24 -7.35 -29.07 -14.20
CA SER A 24 -7.14 -30.39 -13.60
C SER A 24 -8.07 -30.66 -12.41
N THR A 25 -8.54 -29.63 -11.70
CA THR A 25 -9.46 -29.76 -10.56
C THR A 25 -10.94 -29.79 -10.92
N LEU A 26 -11.29 -29.52 -12.18
CA LEU A 26 -12.67 -29.59 -12.64
C LEU A 26 -13.16 -31.04 -12.60
N GLY A 27 -14.15 -31.31 -11.74
CA GLY A 27 -14.72 -32.66 -11.57
C GLY A 27 -14.13 -33.47 -10.41
N MET A 28 -13.22 -32.89 -9.62
CA MET A 28 -12.73 -33.52 -8.39
C MET A 28 -13.47 -33.00 -7.16
N GLU A 29 -13.90 -33.90 -6.27
CA GLU A 29 -14.37 -33.51 -4.94
C GLU A 29 -13.18 -33.13 -4.06
N VAL A 30 -13.14 -31.87 -3.62
CA VAL A 30 -12.10 -31.34 -2.74
C VAL A 30 -12.66 -31.29 -1.32
N SER A 31 -12.10 -32.10 -0.43
CA SER A 31 -12.48 -32.22 0.97
C SER A 31 -11.24 -32.09 1.85
N MET A 32 -11.41 -31.85 3.16
CA MET A 32 -10.27 -31.82 4.09
C MET A 32 -9.52 -33.17 4.14
N ASP A 33 -10.21 -34.27 3.82
CA ASP A 33 -9.69 -35.64 3.84
C ASP A 33 -9.19 -36.13 2.47
N ASN A 34 -9.73 -35.56 1.37
CA ASN A 34 -9.42 -35.96 0.00
C ASN A 34 -9.00 -34.75 -0.84
N ASN A 35 -7.85 -34.87 -1.52
CA ASN A 35 -7.34 -33.84 -2.43
C ASN A 35 -6.98 -32.48 -1.77
N SER A 36 -6.74 -32.45 -0.45
CA SER A 36 -6.38 -31.21 0.28
C SER A 36 -5.10 -30.52 -0.28
N TYR A 37 -4.13 -31.31 -0.76
CA TYR A 37 -2.89 -30.82 -1.39
C TYR A 37 -3.13 -29.88 -2.59
N ILE A 38 -4.28 -30.00 -3.25
CA ILE A 38 -4.66 -29.15 -4.37
C ILE A 38 -4.85 -27.71 -3.91
N VAL A 39 -5.53 -27.51 -2.77
CA VAL A 39 -5.77 -26.20 -2.19
C VAL A 39 -4.43 -25.55 -1.82
N ASP A 40 -3.51 -26.33 -1.24
CA ASP A 40 -2.16 -25.86 -0.93
C ASP A 40 -1.41 -25.38 -2.17
N TYR A 41 -1.49 -26.12 -3.28
CA TYR A 41 -0.86 -25.70 -4.54
C TYR A 41 -1.40 -24.36 -5.07
N PHE A 42 -2.72 -24.10 -4.97
CA PHE A 42 -3.28 -22.79 -5.33
C PHE A 42 -2.82 -21.66 -4.41
N ILE A 43 -2.70 -21.94 -3.11
CA ILE A 43 -2.19 -20.98 -2.13
C ILE A 43 -0.73 -20.61 -2.46
N TYR A 44 0.13 -21.59 -2.72
CA TYR A 44 1.53 -21.34 -3.07
C TYR A 44 1.68 -20.55 -4.37
N ILE A 45 0.90 -20.86 -5.40
CA ILE A 45 0.90 -20.11 -6.66
C ILE A 45 0.41 -18.68 -6.47
N SER A 46 -0.59 -18.47 -5.62
CA SER A 46 -1.09 -17.14 -5.29
C SER A 46 -0.04 -16.31 -4.56
N TYR A 47 0.68 -16.89 -3.60
CA TYR A 47 1.81 -16.22 -2.95
C TYR A 47 2.95 -15.92 -3.93
N LEU A 48 3.27 -16.83 -4.84
CA LEU A 48 4.27 -16.60 -5.89
C LEU A 48 3.85 -15.45 -6.81
N ALA A 49 2.59 -15.44 -7.27
CA ALA A 49 2.06 -14.37 -8.11
C ALA A 49 2.07 -13.02 -7.39
N MET A 50 1.67 -12.99 -6.12
CA MET A 50 1.71 -11.80 -5.27
C MET A 50 3.13 -11.28 -5.10
N ALA A 51 4.09 -12.18 -4.84
CA ALA A 51 5.50 -11.81 -4.72
C ALA A 51 6.03 -11.22 -6.02
N VAL A 52 5.78 -11.86 -7.17
CA VAL A 52 6.19 -11.36 -8.48
C VAL A 52 5.58 -9.99 -8.77
N ALA A 53 4.29 -9.79 -8.49
CA ALA A 53 3.62 -8.51 -8.66
C ALA A 53 4.26 -7.43 -7.77
N PHE A 54 4.47 -7.73 -6.49
CA PHE A 54 5.09 -6.82 -5.53
C PHE A 54 6.50 -6.41 -5.99
N PHE A 55 7.38 -7.37 -6.28
CA PHE A 55 8.75 -7.09 -6.71
C PHE A 55 8.80 -6.36 -8.05
N SER A 56 7.89 -6.68 -8.98
CA SER A 56 7.80 -6.00 -10.27
C SER A 56 7.43 -4.53 -10.07
N VAL A 57 6.40 -4.24 -9.28
CA VAL A 57 5.98 -2.86 -8.97
C VAL A 57 7.13 -2.10 -8.30
N VAL A 58 7.73 -2.66 -7.25
CA VAL A 58 8.86 -2.05 -6.54
C VAL A 58 9.99 -1.74 -7.53
N TYR A 59 10.41 -2.72 -8.34
CA TYR A 59 11.48 -2.54 -9.31
C TYR A 59 11.15 -1.45 -10.34
N PHE A 60 9.96 -1.48 -10.93
CA PHE A 60 9.56 -0.50 -11.94
C PHE A 60 9.41 0.90 -11.36
N VAL A 61 8.87 1.03 -10.14
CA VAL A 61 8.77 2.30 -9.44
C VAL A 61 10.16 2.88 -9.23
N PHE A 62 11.07 2.15 -8.57
CA PHE A 62 12.44 2.66 -8.32
C PHE A 62 13.21 2.95 -9.60
N LYS A 63 13.13 2.06 -10.59
CA LYS A 63 13.76 2.28 -11.90
C LYS A 63 13.21 3.54 -12.57
N ASN A 64 11.90 3.72 -12.58
CA ASN A 64 11.25 4.86 -13.19
C ASN A 64 11.62 6.17 -12.49
N LEU A 65 11.60 6.19 -11.15
CA LEU A 65 12.06 7.34 -10.37
C LEU A 65 13.52 7.69 -10.67
N ILE A 66 14.45 6.73 -10.62
CA ILE A 66 15.89 7.00 -10.86
C ILE A 66 16.16 7.46 -12.30
N THR A 67 15.44 6.88 -13.27
CA THR A 67 15.62 7.22 -14.69
C THR A 67 15.12 8.64 -15.00
N HIS A 68 14.05 9.09 -14.35
CA HIS A 68 13.43 10.39 -14.58
C HIS A 68 13.67 11.35 -13.43
N LYS A 69 14.76 12.13 -13.52
CA LYS A 69 15.16 13.13 -12.49
C LYS A 69 14.03 14.09 -12.09
N ASP A 70 13.21 14.52 -13.05
CA ASP A 70 12.08 15.41 -12.76
C ASP A 70 10.98 14.74 -11.95
N GLN A 71 10.67 13.47 -12.24
CA GLN A 71 9.69 12.69 -11.49
C GLN A 71 10.21 12.39 -10.08
N LEU A 72 11.50 12.04 -9.94
CA LEU A 72 12.14 11.86 -8.64
C LEU A 72 12.10 13.13 -7.79
N ARG A 73 12.43 14.28 -8.36
CA ARG A 73 12.38 15.55 -7.63
C ARG A 73 10.97 15.85 -7.14
N ARG A 74 9.95 15.67 -7.99
CA ARG A 74 8.55 15.87 -7.60
C ARG A 74 8.12 14.92 -6.50
N ALA A 75 8.46 13.63 -6.62
CA ALA A 75 8.16 12.62 -5.61
C ALA A 75 8.84 12.92 -4.27
N LEU A 76 10.11 13.34 -4.29
CA LEU A 76 10.84 13.75 -3.10
C LEU A 76 10.24 15.01 -2.45
N ILE A 77 9.83 16.00 -3.24
CA ILE A 77 9.16 17.20 -2.72
C ILE A 77 7.83 16.82 -2.07
N SER A 78 7.01 15.99 -2.72
CA SER A 78 5.74 15.56 -2.13
C SER A 78 5.95 14.74 -0.85
N MET A 79 6.94 13.84 -0.85
CA MET A 79 7.25 13.01 0.31
C MET A 79 7.83 13.84 1.45
N GLY A 80 8.69 14.82 1.14
CA GLY A 80 9.25 15.75 2.11
C GLY A 80 8.18 16.67 2.71
N LEU A 81 7.25 17.18 1.91
CA LEU A 81 6.14 17.99 2.40
C LEU A 81 5.22 17.18 3.31
N PHE A 82 4.88 15.95 2.92
CA PHE A 82 4.10 15.05 3.75
C PHE A 82 4.80 14.72 5.07
N ALA A 83 6.10 14.40 5.02
CA ALA A 83 6.90 14.18 6.22
C ALA A 83 6.98 15.42 7.11
N ALA A 84 7.09 16.62 6.54
CA ALA A 84 7.06 17.87 7.30
C ALA A 84 5.73 18.03 8.06
N VAL A 85 4.59 17.68 7.46
CA VAL A 85 3.31 17.70 8.17
C VAL A 85 3.29 16.70 9.31
N ILE A 86 3.78 15.48 9.10
CA ILE A 86 3.89 14.47 10.17
C ILE A 86 4.77 14.97 11.31
N LEU A 87 5.91 15.61 11.02
CA LEU A 87 6.80 16.17 12.04
C LEU A 87 6.11 17.27 12.85
N ILE A 88 5.40 18.18 12.19
CA ILE A 88 4.60 19.20 12.86
C ILE A 88 3.55 18.53 13.75
N ALA A 89 2.79 17.57 13.22
CA ALA A 89 1.78 16.83 13.98
C ALA A 89 2.36 16.05 15.17
N PHE A 90 3.59 15.54 15.06
CA PHE A 90 4.29 14.81 16.12
C PHE A 90 4.80 15.74 17.24
N ILE A 91 5.22 16.96 16.89
CA ILE A 91 5.61 17.99 17.87
C ILE A 91 4.37 18.46 18.64
N LEU A 92 3.24 18.61 17.96
CA LEU A 92 1.95 18.98 18.59
C LEU A 92 1.25 17.79 19.28
N ALA A 93 1.75 16.56 19.14
CA ALA A 93 1.10 15.39 19.72
C ALA A 93 1.38 15.26 21.21
N ASP A 94 0.31 15.20 22.00
CA ASP A 94 0.39 14.92 23.43
C ASP A 94 0.87 13.49 23.70
N SER A 95 1.79 13.38 24.67
CA SER A 95 2.37 12.12 25.13
C SER A 95 1.80 11.64 26.46
N THR A 96 0.68 12.20 26.90
CA THR A 96 0.03 11.84 28.16
C THR A 96 -0.43 10.39 28.11
N GLU A 97 -0.13 9.62 29.16
CA GLU A 97 -0.63 8.25 29.28
C GLU A 97 -2.16 8.25 29.29
N VAL A 98 -2.76 7.52 28.36
CA VAL A 98 -4.21 7.42 28.26
C VAL A 98 -4.64 6.19 29.06
N LYS A 99 -5.33 6.43 30.17
CA LYS A 99 -6.03 5.37 30.90
C LYS A 99 -7.26 4.95 30.08
N LEU A 100 -7.29 3.70 29.66
CA LEU A 100 -8.44 3.11 28.97
C LEU A 100 -9.60 2.95 29.95
N LYS A 101 -10.83 2.94 29.41
CA LYS A 101 -12.07 2.72 30.16
C LYS A 101 -12.09 1.39 30.95
N ASP A 102 -11.28 0.42 30.51
CA ASP A 102 -11.16 -0.92 31.09
C ASP A 102 -10.01 -1.05 32.11
N GLY A 103 -9.40 0.06 32.53
CA GLY A 103 -8.33 0.07 33.54
C GLY A 103 -6.92 -0.22 33.02
N GLY A 104 -6.77 -0.54 31.72
CA GLY A 104 -5.46 -0.65 31.06
C GLY A 104 -4.81 0.71 30.80
N VAL A 105 -3.48 0.77 30.85
CA VAL A 105 -2.69 1.95 30.47
C VAL A 105 -2.10 1.75 29.08
N ILE A 106 -2.34 2.68 28.15
CA ILE A 106 -1.58 2.71 26.89
C ILE A 106 -0.24 3.39 27.18
N SER A 107 0.86 2.71 26.81
CA SER A 107 2.22 3.26 26.90
C SER A 107 2.28 4.63 26.22
N SER A 108 2.91 5.60 26.90
CA SER A 108 3.07 6.99 26.43
C SER A 108 3.51 7.10 24.96
N PHE A 109 4.35 6.17 24.49
CA PHE A 109 4.82 6.15 23.10
C PHE A 109 3.73 5.76 22.10
N ALA A 110 2.94 4.72 22.39
CA ALA A 110 1.85 4.28 21.53
C ALA A 110 0.74 5.34 21.47
N SER A 111 0.39 5.96 22.61
CA SER A 111 -0.52 7.10 22.64
C SER A 111 -0.01 8.27 21.80
N LYS A 112 1.28 8.62 21.91
CA LYS A 112 1.86 9.69 21.11
C LYS A 112 1.80 9.42 19.61
N LEU A 113 2.06 8.18 19.17
CA LEU A 113 1.94 7.79 17.76
C LEU A 113 0.51 7.90 17.25
N ILE A 114 -0.46 7.44 18.03
CA ILE A 114 -1.88 7.53 17.69
C ILE A 114 -2.30 9.01 17.58
N SER A 115 -1.99 9.83 18.60
CA SER A 115 -2.26 11.27 18.60
C SER A 115 -1.59 11.98 17.42
N THR A 116 -0.35 11.60 17.07
CA THR A 116 0.36 12.13 15.90
C THR A 116 -0.37 11.82 14.61
N SER A 117 -0.79 10.57 14.41
CA SER A 117 -1.51 10.16 13.20
C SER A 117 -2.85 10.89 13.06
N LEU A 118 -3.55 11.09 14.17
CA LEU A 118 -4.83 11.79 14.21
C LEU A 118 -4.65 13.29 13.90
N ASN A 119 -3.65 13.93 14.52
CA ASN A 119 -3.30 15.32 14.23
C ASN A 119 -2.87 15.50 12.77
N THR A 120 -2.07 14.57 12.23
CA THR A 120 -1.67 14.57 10.81
C THR A 120 -2.89 14.52 9.90
N PHE A 121 -3.84 13.63 10.21
CA PHE A 121 -5.08 13.48 9.47
C PHE A 121 -5.91 14.77 9.48
N TYR A 122 -6.11 15.39 10.65
CA TYR A 122 -6.87 16.63 10.75
C TYR A 122 -6.23 17.80 9.98
N ILE A 123 -4.91 17.94 10.04
CA ILE A 123 -4.18 18.97 9.28
C ILE A 123 -4.38 18.75 7.77
N LEU A 124 -4.19 17.52 7.29
CA LEU A 124 -4.37 17.21 5.87
C LEU A 124 -5.82 17.36 5.41
N ALA A 125 -6.79 16.98 6.24
CA ALA A 125 -8.21 17.12 5.95
C ALA A 125 -8.58 18.60 5.78
N PHE A 126 -8.12 19.47 6.69
CA PHE A 126 -8.34 20.91 6.60
C PHE A 126 -7.72 21.50 5.33
N ILE A 127 -6.45 21.17 5.04
CA ILE A 127 -5.77 21.62 3.81
C ILE A 127 -6.53 21.16 2.56
N SER A 128 -7.00 19.90 2.55
CA SER A 128 -7.74 19.34 1.43
C SER A 128 -9.06 20.08 1.18
N VAL A 129 -9.83 20.36 2.23
CA VAL A 129 -11.07 21.15 2.12
C VAL A 129 -10.78 22.56 1.62
N ALA A 130 -9.72 23.22 2.10
CA ALA A 130 -9.34 24.56 1.65
C ALA A 130 -8.97 24.58 0.15
N VAL A 131 -8.18 23.61 -0.31
CA VAL A 131 -7.79 23.48 -1.73
C VAL A 131 -9.01 23.15 -2.61
N LEU A 132 -9.89 22.25 -2.17
CA LEU A 132 -11.11 21.90 -2.88
C LEU A 132 -12.07 23.09 -2.96
N GLY A 133 -12.20 23.86 -1.89
CA GLY A 133 -12.96 25.11 -1.87
C GLY A 133 -12.41 26.10 -2.90
N TRP A 134 -11.10 26.39 -2.85
CA TRP A 134 -10.45 27.31 -3.79
C TRP A 134 -10.57 26.87 -5.26
N THR A 135 -10.37 25.59 -5.55
CA THR A 135 -10.52 25.03 -6.90
C THR A 135 -11.97 25.07 -7.37
N GLY A 136 -12.94 24.89 -6.47
CA GLY A 136 -14.36 25.10 -6.74
C GLY A 136 -14.68 26.54 -7.11
N PHE A 137 -14.30 27.51 -6.27
CA PHE A 137 -14.57 28.94 -6.52
C PHE A 137 -13.88 29.48 -7.78
N SER A 138 -12.65 29.04 -8.06
CA SER A 138 -11.91 29.49 -9.25
C SER A 138 -12.50 28.98 -10.56
N LYS A 139 -13.25 27.87 -10.56
CA LYS A 139 -14.01 27.40 -11.73
C LYS A 139 -15.27 28.21 -12.00
N PHE A 140 -15.91 28.77 -10.97
CA PHE A 140 -17.10 29.62 -11.14
C PHE A 140 -16.78 31.04 -11.62
N LYS A 141 -15.54 31.50 -11.39
CA LYS A 141 -15.10 32.85 -11.79
C LYS A 141 -14.57 32.91 -13.23
N LYS A 142 -14.59 31.80 -13.96
CA LYS A 142 -14.16 31.68 -15.36
C LYS A 142 -15.34 31.28 -16.22
#